data_AF-A0A945AU67-F1
#
_entry.id   AF-A0A945AU67-F1
#
_cell.length_a   1.000
_cell.length_b   1.000
_cell.length_c   1.000
_cell.angle_alpha   90.00
_cell.angle_beta   90.00
_cell.angle_gamma   90.00
#
_symmetry.space_group_name_H-M   'P 1'
#
loop_
_entity.id
_entity.type
_entity.pdbx_description
1 polymer ?
#
loop_
_entity_poly.entity_id
_entity_poly.type
_entity_poly.pdbx_seq_one_letter_code
_entity_poly.pdbx_strand_id
1 'polypeptide(L)'
;MALQKDLPLHPAVTAFFNNDDEFISEVVIPSMERERKDEIHLKIVSSAGTPLQTCRVSAELQKLEFLFGHCNLATEKNSRNRHLLNSLFHFTCPENLTKWKNYAPDLGVYDFSKIDSMAEYCDANEIGIEWHFLSGYHPEWFTSL
;
A
#
# COMPACT_ATOMS: atom_id res chain seq x y z
N MET A 1 -1.87 19.71 -1.78
CA MET A 1 -0.56 20.37 -1.61
C MET A 1 0.04 20.58 -2.98
N ALA A 2 0.31 21.82 -3.40
CA ALA A 2 1.08 22.04 -4.62
C ALA A 2 2.49 21.50 -4.38
N LEU A 3 2.96 20.57 -5.21
CA LEU A 3 4.38 20.21 -5.26
C LEU A 3 5.15 21.52 -5.46
N GLN A 4 6.04 21.86 -4.53
CA GLN A 4 6.99 22.95 -4.70
C GLN A 4 7.78 22.66 -5.97
N LYS A 5 7.52 23.42 -7.03
CA LYS A 5 8.13 23.22 -8.35
C LYS A 5 9.66 23.32 -8.35
N ASP A 6 10.26 23.79 -7.26
CA ASP A 6 11.68 24.14 -7.18
C ASP A 6 12.46 23.34 -6.13
N LEU A 7 11.89 22.31 -5.51
CA LEU A 7 12.69 21.40 -4.68
C LEU A 7 13.41 20.40 -5.60
N PRO A 8 14.75 20.26 -5.50
CA PRO A 8 15.45 19.25 -6.27
C PRO A 8 14.88 17.87 -5.90
N LEU A 9 14.41 17.15 -6.93
CA LEU A 9 13.95 15.79 -6.79
C LEU A 9 15.06 14.93 -6.19
N HIS A 10 14.68 13.91 -5.41
CA HIS A 10 15.63 12.94 -4.89
C HIS A 10 16.46 12.35 -6.05
N PRO A 11 17.78 12.15 -5.91
CA PRO A 11 18.64 11.73 -7.03
C PRO A 11 18.14 10.50 -7.78
N ALA A 12 17.54 9.54 -7.09
CA ALA A 12 16.94 8.36 -7.72
C ALA A 12 15.75 8.70 -8.65
N VAL A 13 14.94 9.69 -8.28
CA VAL A 13 13.81 10.16 -9.09
C VAL A 13 14.34 10.90 -10.33
N THR A 14 15.33 11.78 -10.15
CA THR A 14 15.99 12.47 -11.26
C THR A 14 16.65 11.47 -12.21
N ALA A 15 17.34 10.46 -11.68
CA ALA A 15 17.97 9.41 -12.48
C ALA A 15 16.94 8.57 -13.26
N PHE A 16 15.76 8.33 -12.70
CA PHE A 16 14.68 7.63 -13.41
C PHE A 16 14.16 8.45 -14.59
N PHE A 17 13.86 9.74 -14.41
CA PHE A 17 13.30 10.58 -15.49
C PHE A 17 14.33 10.97 -16.57
N ASN A 18 15.61 10.99 -16.23
CA ASN A 18 16.70 11.23 -17.18
C ASN A 18 17.34 9.93 -17.69
N ASN A 19 16.69 8.79 -17.50
CA ASN A 19 17.22 7.51 -17.93
C ASN A 19 17.09 7.37 -19.46
N ASP A 20 18.16 6.94 -20.12
CA ASP A 20 18.20 6.70 -21.57
C ASP A 20 17.55 5.35 -21.99
N ASP A 21 16.97 4.60 -21.06
CA ASP A 21 16.24 3.36 -21.35
C ASP A 21 14.97 3.63 -22.19
N GLU A 22 14.92 3.05 -23.39
CA GLU A 22 13.80 3.15 -24.32
C GLU A 22 12.48 2.67 -23.69
N PHE A 23 12.51 1.64 -22.82
CA PHE A 23 11.30 1.19 -22.14
C PHE A 23 10.72 2.26 -21.22
N ILE A 24 11.58 3.02 -20.53
CA ILE A 24 11.13 4.09 -19.63
C ILE A 24 10.49 5.23 -20.45
N SER A 25 11.18 5.68 -21.49
CA SER A 25 10.76 6.83 -22.29
C SER A 25 9.58 6.54 -23.23
N GLU A 26 9.49 5.34 -23.80
CA GLU A 26 8.45 4.99 -24.77
C GLU A 26 7.23 4.30 -24.14
N VAL A 27 7.41 3.58 -23.02
CA VAL A 27 6.32 2.82 -22.39
C VAL A 27 5.91 3.42 -21.06
N VAL A 28 6.85 3.57 -20.12
CA VAL A 28 6.51 3.91 -18.73
C VAL A 28 5.99 5.34 -18.62
N ILE A 29 6.72 6.34 -19.12
CA ILE A 29 6.31 7.76 -19.02
C ILE A 29 4.99 8.02 -19.77
N PRO A 30 4.81 7.61 -21.04
CA PRO A 30 3.54 7.82 -21.75
C PRO A 30 2.36 7.10 -21.09
N SER A 31 2.58 5.90 -20.52
CA SER A 31 1.55 5.22 -19.74
C SER A 31 1.20 5.97 -18.45
N MET A 32 2.17 6.59 -17.78
CA MET A 32 1.89 7.42 -16.60
C MET A 32 1.03 8.63 -16.96
N GLU A 33 1.36 9.35 -18.04
CA GLU A 33 0.56 10.50 -18.48
C GLU A 33 -0.86 10.10 -18.88
N ARG A 34 -1.01 8.96 -19.58
CA ARG A 34 -2.30 8.51 -20.13
C ARG A 34 -3.21 7.86 -19.09
N GLU A 35 -2.66 7.02 -18.21
CA GLU A 35 -3.45 6.14 -17.33
C GLU A 35 -3.44 6.59 -15.86
N ARG A 36 -2.46 7.38 -15.43
CA ARG A 36 -2.25 7.69 -14.01
C ARG A 36 -2.38 9.16 -13.65
N LYS A 37 -2.38 10.06 -14.63
CA LYS A 37 -2.66 11.47 -14.41
C LYS A 37 -4.06 11.76 -14.89
N ASP A 38 -4.78 12.52 -14.08
CA ASP A 38 -6.11 13.02 -14.42
C ASP A 38 -6.15 14.53 -14.15
N GLU A 39 -7.00 15.24 -14.89
CA GLU A 39 -7.19 16.68 -14.75
C GLU A 39 -8.48 16.95 -14.00
N ILE A 40 -8.36 17.31 -12.72
CA ILE A 40 -9.52 17.55 -11.84
C ILE A 40 -9.84 19.05 -11.81
N HIS A 41 -11.04 19.42 -12.24
CA HIS A 41 -11.56 20.79 -12.15
C HIS A 41 -12.56 20.92 -11.00
N LEU A 42 -12.23 21.74 -9.99
CA LEU A 42 -13.10 22.03 -8.84
C LEU A 42 -13.71 23.44 -8.98
N LYS A 43 -15.04 23.53 -8.99
CA LYS A 43 -15.77 24.80 -9.05
C LYS A 43 -16.65 24.98 -7.81
N ILE A 44 -16.40 26.05 -7.04
CA ILE A 44 -17.15 26.38 -5.83
C ILE A 44 -17.99 27.64 -6.08
N VAL A 45 -19.31 27.50 -5.99
CA VAL A 45 -20.29 28.57 -6.23
C VAL A 45 -21.33 28.63 -5.13
N SER A 46 -21.96 29.78 -4.93
CA SER A 46 -23.15 29.93 -4.08
C SER A 46 -24.36 29.20 -4.68
N SER A 47 -25.45 29.11 -3.91
CA SER A 47 -26.75 28.61 -4.42
C SER A 47 -27.29 29.42 -5.61
N ALA A 48 -26.82 30.67 -5.80
CA ALA A 48 -27.16 31.53 -6.94
C ALA A 48 -26.19 31.37 -8.13
N GLY A 49 -25.22 30.43 -8.07
CA GLY A 49 -24.23 30.21 -9.13
C GLY A 49 -23.07 31.20 -9.15
N THR A 50 -22.98 32.11 -8.17
CA THR A 50 -21.90 33.10 -8.09
C THR A 50 -20.64 32.46 -7.50
N PRO A 51 -19.44 32.62 -8.12
CA PRO A 51 -18.19 32.15 -7.55
C PRO A 51 -17.91 32.79 -6.18
N LEU A 52 -17.48 31.98 -5.20
CA LEU A 52 -17.06 32.50 -3.91
C LEU A 52 -15.68 33.17 -4.03
N GLN A 53 -15.57 34.44 -3.67
CA GLN A 53 -14.31 35.20 -3.79
C GLN A 53 -13.27 34.85 -2.73
N THR A 54 -13.68 34.28 -1.60
CA THR A 54 -12.76 33.88 -0.53
C THR A 54 -13.25 32.57 0.07
N CYS A 55 -12.55 31.48 -0.25
CA CYS A 55 -12.82 30.15 0.26
C CYS A 55 -11.49 29.42 0.43
N ARG A 56 -11.30 28.77 1.58
CA ARG A 56 -10.15 27.89 1.80
C ARG A 56 -10.56 26.48 1.37
N VAL A 57 -9.84 25.92 0.41
CA VAL A 57 -10.09 24.58 -0.14
C VAL A 57 -8.89 23.70 0.16
N SER A 58 -9.14 22.45 0.57
CA SER A 58 -8.12 21.41 0.68
C SER A 58 -8.64 20.12 0.08
N ALA A 59 -7.76 19.39 -0.59
CA ALA A 59 -8.00 18.03 -1.05
C ALA A 59 -6.88 17.15 -0.52
N GLU A 60 -7.24 15.98 -0.02
CA GLU A 60 -6.34 14.99 0.55
C GLU A 60 -6.73 13.61 0.00
N LEU A 61 -5.73 12.86 -0.48
CA LEU A 61 -5.91 11.50 -0.95
C LEU A 61 -6.12 10.58 0.26
N GLN A 62 -7.34 10.07 0.41
CA GLN A 62 -7.68 9.19 1.55
C GLN A 62 -7.33 7.72 1.27
N LYS A 63 -7.44 7.27 0.01
CA LYS A 63 -7.21 5.88 -0.37
C LYS A 63 -6.68 5.78 -1.80
N LEU A 64 -5.65 4.97 -1.99
CA LEU A 64 -5.13 4.62 -3.32
C LEU A 64 -6.02 3.54 -3.95
N GLU A 65 -6.22 3.60 -5.26
CA GLU A 65 -6.93 2.53 -5.99
C GLU A 65 -6.10 1.24 -6.11
N PHE A 66 -4.77 1.36 -6.06
CA PHE A 66 -3.87 0.22 -6.02
C PHE A 66 -3.44 -0.11 -4.59
N LEU A 67 -3.24 -1.40 -4.33
CA LEU A 67 -2.77 -1.89 -3.05
C LEU A 67 -1.30 -1.53 -2.88
N PHE A 68 -1.00 -0.72 -1.87
CA PHE A 68 0.36 -0.32 -1.50
C PHE A 68 0.60 -0.65 -0.03
N GLY A 69 1.59 -1.50 0.23
CA GLY A 69 1.68 -2.20 1.51
C GLY A 69 3.10 -2.46 2.01
N HIS A 70 3.15 -2.99 3.24
CA HIS A 70 4.37 -3.37 3.93
C HIS A 70 4.18 -4.74 4.60
N CYS A 71 5.16 -5.65 4.49
CA CYS A 71 5.02 -7.05 4.89
C CYS A 71 4.81 -7.28 6.39
N ASN A 72 5.34 -6.38 7.23
CA ASN A 72 5.29 -6.50 8.68
C ASN A 72 4.40 -5.44 9.34
N LEU A 73 3.45 -4.87 8.60
CA LEU A 73 2.63 -3.79 9.12
C LEU A 73 1.79 -4.20 10.34
N ALA A 74 1.03 -5.30 10.22
CA ALA A 74 0.21 -5.81 11.32
C ALA A 74 1.01 -6.57 12.40
N THR A 75 2.23 -6.99 12.08
CA THR A 75 3.09 -7.80 12.96
C THR A 75 4.24 -7.00 13.59
N GLU A 76 4.38 -5.70 13.26
CA GLU A 76 5.39 -4.81 13.83
C GLU A 76 5.24 -4.74 15.35
N LYS A 77 6.31 -5.07 16.07
CA LYS A 77 6.30 -5.15 17.54
C LYS A 77 6.32 -3.77 18.18
N ASN A 78 7.01 -2.82 17.58
CA ASN A 78 7.12 -1.46 18.09
C ASN A 78 5.85 -0.65 17.75
N SER A 79 5.11 -0.22 18.77
CA SER A 79 3.85 0.51 18.59
C SER A 79 4.00 1.84 17.85
N ARG A 80 5.11 2.56 18.04
CA ARG A 80 5.39 3.80 17.31
C ARG A 80 5.62 3.51 15.83
N ASN A 81 6.44 2.51 15.52
CA ASN A 81 6.69 2.13 14.12
C ASN A 81 5.41 1.66 13.45
N ARG A 82 4.61 0.81 14.14
CA ARG A 82 3.34 0.33 13.62
C ARG A 82 2.36 1.47 13.35
N HIS A 83 2.27 2.46 14.25
CA HIS A 83 1.45 3.64 14.01
C HIS A 83 1.91 4.44 12.77
N LEU A 84 3.22 4.64 12.60
CA LEU A 84 3.77 5.29 11.41
C LEU A 84 3.48 4.48 10.14
N LEU A 85 3.66 3.17 10.18
CA LEU A 85 3.37 2.29 9.05
C LEU A 85 1.89 2.34 8.66
N ASN A 86 0.97 2.30 9.62
CA ASN A 86 -0.47 2.41 9.36
C ASN A 86 -0.84 3.77 8.74
N SER A 87 -0.10 4.85 9.05
CA SER A 87 -0.34 6.14 8.41
C SER A 87 0.09 6.20 6.94
N LEU A 88 0.91 5.24 6.51
CA LEU A 88 1.52 5.21 5.18
C LEU A 88 0.93 4.12 4.28
N PHE A 89 0.51 3.00 4.87
CA PHE A 89 0.14 1.79 4.15
C PHE A 89 -1.18 1.23 4.68
N HIS A 90 -2.01 0.75 3.75
CA HIS A 90 -3.32 0.15 4.03
C HIS A 90 -3.41 -1.26 3.47
N PHE A 91 -2.26 -1.91 3.29
CA PHE A 91 -2.15 -3.27 2.78
C PHE A 91 -0.96 -4.00 3.41
N THR A 92 -1.10 -5.30 3.70
CA THR A 92 -0.03 -6.12 4.28
C THR A 92 0.04 -7.50 3.65
N CYS A 93 1.26 -7.99 3.46
CA CYS A 93 1.57 -9.33 2.99
C CYS A 93 2.50 -9.99 4.03
N PRO A 94 1.97 -10.70 5.04
CA PRO A 94 2.73 -11.17 6.19
C PRO A 94 3.92 -12.02 5.79
N GLU A 95 5.13 -11.64 6.22
CA GLU A 95 6.37 -12.25 5.73
C GLU A 95 6.44 -13.76 5.98
N ASN A 96 5.99 -14.20 7.16
CA ASN A 96 6.06 -15.59 7.58
C ASN A 96 4.75 -16.12 8.17
N LEU A 97 3.92 -15.26 8.74
CA LEU A 97 2.81 -15.69 9.60
C LEU A 97 1.83 -16.63 8.88
N THR A 98 1.58 -16.40 7.59
CA THR A 98 0.65 -17.17 6.76
C THR A 98 1.30 -18.30 5.96
N LYS A 99 2.58 -18.62 6.22
CA LYS A 99 3.27 -19.79 5.62
C LYS A 99 2.81 -21.08 6.26
N TRP A 100 2.60 -22.13 5.46
CA TRP A 100 1.98 -23.39 5.87
C TRP A 100 2.59 -24.00 7.14
N LYS A 101 3.92 -24.14 7.20
CA LYS A 101 4.59 -24.69 8.39
C LYS A 101 4.32 -23.96 9.70
N ASN A 102 3.92 -22.68 9.65
CA ASN A 102 3.78 -21.85 10.85
C ASN A 102 2.40 -21.96 11.50
N TYR A 103 1.38 -22.35 10.74
CA TYR A 103 0.03 -22.61 11.27
C TYR A 103 -0.34 -24.09 11.25
N ALA A 104 0.46 -24.98 10.64
CA ALA A 104 0.25 -26.42 10.66
C ALA A 104 1.55 -27.19 10.97
N PRO A 105 2.13 -27.03 12.17
CA PRO A 105 3.44 -27.58 12.49
C PRO A 105 3.47 -29.11 12.49
N ASP A 106 2.36 -29.75 12.87
CA ASP A 106 2.21 -31.20 12.95
C ASP A 106 1.01 -31.69 12.10
N LEU A 107 1.04 -32.94 11.66
CA LEU A 107 -0.02 -33.51 10.83
C LEU A 107 -1.36 -33.49 11.59
N GLY A 108 -2.36 -32.81 11.03
CA GLY A 108 -3.69 -32.68 11.63
C GLY A 108 -3.80 -31.64 12.75
N VAL A 109 -2.71 -30.93 13.07
CA VAL A 109 -2.71 -29.83 14.05
C VAL A 109 -2.67 -28.51 13.31
N TYR A 110 -3.61 -27.61 13.64
CA TYR A 110 -3.67 -26.27 13.05
C TYR A 110 -3.80 -25.21 14.15
N ASP A 111 -2.93 -24.19 14.11
CA ASP A 111 -2.97 -23.02 14.99
C ASP A 111 -3.06 -21.73 14.16
N PHE A 112 -4.28 -21.20 14.06
CA PHE A 112 -4.57 -19.94 13.39
C PHE A 112 -4.59 -18.74 14.33
N SER A 113 -4.37 -18.92 15.65
CA SER A 113 -4.61 -17.86 16.65
C SER A 113 -3.89 -16.54 16.35
N LYS A 114 -2.64 -16.62 15.89
CA LYS A 114 -1.86 -15.44 15.50
C LYS A 114 -2.34 -14.83 14.19
N ILE A 115 -2.79 -15.65 13.23
CA ILE A 115 -3.38 -15.20 11.98
C ILE A 115 -4.69 -14.49 12.26
N ASP A 116 -5.54 -15.04 13.12
CA ASP A 116 -6.81 -14.45 13.56
C ASP A 116 -6.56 -13.09 14.24
N SER A 117 -5.62 -13.04 15.20
CA SER A 117 -5.25 -11.79 15.88
C SER A 117 -4.77 -10.71 14.89
N MET A 118 -4.01 -11.11 13.86
CA MET A 118 -3.56 -10.20 12.82
C MET A 118 -4.73 -9.76 11.92
N ALA A 119 -5.62 -10.68 11.56
CA ALA A 119 -6.79 -10.39 10.73
C ALA A 119 -7.75 -9.41 11.42
N GLU A 120 -8.02 -9.62 12.71
CA GLU A 120 -8.80 -8.70 13.54
C GLU A 120 -8.15 -7.31 13.62
N TYR A 121 -6.83 -7.24 13.80
CA TYR A 121 -6.11 -5.97 13.79
C TYR A 121 -6.23 -5.26 12.46
N CYS A 122 -6.05 -5.99 11.36
CA CYS A 122 -6.16 -5.45 10.01
C CYS A 122 -7.57 -4.93 9.71
N ASP A 123 -8.60 -5.70 10.05
CA ASP A 123 -10.01 -5.32 9.88
C ASP A 123 -10.33 -4.02 10.64
N ALA A 124 -9.94 -3.95 11.91
CA ALA A 124 -10.15 -2.78 12.76
C ALA A 124 -9.43 -1.50 12.29
N ASN A 125 -8.46 -1.61 11.38
CA ASN A 125 -7.67 -0.50 10.84
C ASN A 125 -7.81 -0.37 9.31
N GLU A 126 -8.79 -1.04 8.70
CA GLU A 126 -9.04 -1.01 7.25
C GLU A 126 -7.83 -1.40 6.37
N ILE A 127 -7.01 -2.33 6.86
CA ILE A 127 -5.82 -2.84 6.17
C ILE A 127 -6.21 -4.08 5.36
N GLY A 128 -6.00 -4.05 4.05
CA GLY A 128 -6.14 -5.25 3.20
C GLY A 128 -5.03 -6.27 3.46
N ILE A 129 -5.33 -7.56 3.31
CA ILE A 129 -4.39 -8.65 3.56
C ILE A 129 -4.17 -9.47 2.29
N GLU A 130 -2.92 -9.71 1.94
CA GLU A 130 -2.53 -10.78 1.00
C GLU A 130 -2.12 -12.03 1.77
N TRP A 131 -2.65 -13.18 1.37
CA TRP A 131 -2.21 -14.45 1.92
C TRP A 131 -0.92 -14.91 1.24
N HIS A 132 0.19 -14.97 1.99
CA HIS A 132 1.50 -15.39 1.49
C HIS A 132 2.03 -16.60 2.29
N PHE A 133 1.72 -17.83 1.90
CA PHE A 133 0.93 -18.27 0.74
C PHE A 133 0.35 -19.66 1.05
N LEU A 134 -0.63 -20.11 0.26
CA LEU A 134 -1.37 -21.34 0.54
C LEU A 134 -0.50 -22.61 0.48
N SER A 135 0.39 -22.72 -0.50
CA SER A 135 1.18 -23.93 -0.74
C SER A 135 2.67 -23.63 -0.96
N GLY A 136 3.48 -23.95 0.05
CA GLY A 136 4.95 -23.87 0.07
C GLY A 136 5.43 -23.50 1.47
N TYR A 137 6.75 -23.55 1.70
CA TYR A 137 7.30 -23.68 3.07
C TYR A 137 6.56 -24.76 3.85
N HIS A 138 6.56 -25.96 3.28
CA HIS A 138 5.87 -27.11 3.84
C HIS A 138 6.36 -27.41 5.27
N PRO A 139 5.47 -27.85 6.16
CA PRO A 139 5.89 -28.45 7.42
C PRO A 139 6.67 -29.75 7.16
N GLU A 140 7.55 -30.13 8.09
CA GLU A 140 8.46 -31.27 7.90
C GLU A 140 7.70 -32.57 7.60
N TRP A 141 6.57 -32.78 8.30
CA TRP A 141 5.72 -33.96 8.14
C TRP A 141 5.21 -34.16 6.71
N PHE A 142 5.07 -33.12 5.89
CA PHE A 142 4.58 -33.24 4.51
C PHE A 142 5.53 -34.04 3.63
N THR A 143 6.84 -33.95 3.87
CA THR A 143 7.86 -34.67 3.11
C THR A 143 8.17 -36.06 3.66
N SER A 144 7.59 -36.40 4.81
CA SER A 144 7.79 -37.68 5.49
C SER A 144 6.64 -38.68 5.27
N LEU A 145 5.68 -38.33 4.41
CA LEU A 145 4.54 -39.17 4.01
C LEU A 145 4.86 -40.06 2.80
#